data_AF-A0A944VR61-F1
#
_entry.id   AF-A0A944VR61-F1
#
_cell.length_a   1.000
_cell.length_b   1.000
_cell.length_c   1.000
_cell.angle_alpha   90.00
_cell.angle_beta   90.00
_cell.angle_gamma   90.00
#
_symmetry.space_group_name_H-M   'P 1'
#
loop_
_entity.id
_entity.type
_entity.pdbx_description
1 polymer ?
#
loop_
_entity_poly.entity_id
_entity_poly.type
_entity_poly.pdbx_seq_one_letter_code
_entity_poly.pdbx_strand_id
1 'polypeptide(L)'
;MQTLSREEAQYCADTFSNYFDQFTRIDEYMRDQKMAQIDSIPQSLPGMGFDADMFDDFTMSPEDMDLEVLELDNHTWDTCINMISSHSNMVSIPGKALKLAVKEKKTNKFVGFMRFGSPVINMKPRNQLLGNVPELVNFNKTAIMGFVIVPTQPFGYNYLGGKLLAALCCSHEVREKLNKKYGMNLCMFETTSLYGSSKAASQYDGMKPMLRNRGLTDSDFIPMIHGKPFKDLLNYVEDKIGVFIKPDASSRKLKIINAIIGMIKKTLDGDDLDKFKTTITNAKKLTERKRYYVSNYGIENYIDIVNGKTNEIVKAPNFDRYYSAELIEWWRKNATKRYNKLKEQDRLRNDLEVWTPDSNIDIIR
;
A
#
# COMPACT_ATOMS: atom_id res chain seq x y z
N MET A 1 35.51 -8.59 12.50
CA MET A 1 34.09 -8.17 12.63
C MET A 1 34.09 -6.68 12.39
N GLN A 2 33.35 -6.17 11.39
CA GLN A 2 33.33 -4.73 11.11
C GLN A 2 32.67 -4.01 12.30
N THR A 3 33.37 -3.07 12.91
CA THR A 3 32.93 -2.34 14.11
C THR A 3 33.22 -0.86 13.93
N LEU A 4 32.30 -0.02 14.36
CA LEU A 4 32.49 1.43 14.46
C LEU A 4 33.20 1.75 15.77
N SER A 5 34.10 2.74 15.74
CA SER A 5 34.61 3.42 16.94
C SER A 5 33.46 4.14 17.67
N ARG A 6 33.70 4.55 18.92
CA ARG A 6 32.68 5.26 19.71
C ARG A 6 32.19 6.54 19.01
N GLU A 7 33.11 7.34 18.48
CA GLU A 7 32.79 8.59 17.78
C GLU A 7 31.96 8.34 16.50
N GLU A 8 32.31 7.31 15.73
CA GLU A 8 31.55 6.94 14.52
C GLU A 8 30.16 6.39 14.85
N ALA A 9 30.05 5.61 15.93
CA ALA A 9 28.77 5.11 16.42
C ALA A 9 27.89 6.27 16.94
N GLN A 10 28.49 7.27 17.60
CA GLN A 10 27.79 8.47 18.07
C GLN A 10 27.27 9.29 16.89
N TYR A 11 28.10 9.55 15.86
CA TYR A 11 27.65 10.24 14.64
C TYR A 11 26.45 9.54 13.99
N CYS A 12 26.50 8.21 13.90
CA CYS A 12 25.39 7.44 13.37
C CYS A 12 24.15 7.59 14.26
N ALA A 13 24.29 7.49 15.59
CA ALA A 13 23.20 7.66 16.54
C ALA A 13 22.54 9.06 16.44
N ASP A 14 23.35 10.11 16.33
CA ASP A 14 22.90 11.48 16.14
C ASP A 14 22.13 11.65 14.82
N THR A 15 22.54 10.93 13.76
CA THR A 15 21.80 10.92 12.49
C THR A 15 20.40 10.32 12.66
N PHE A 16 20.24 9.27 13.46
CA PHE A 16 18.92 8.72 13.80
C PHE A 16 18.10 9.71 14.63
N SER A 17 18.71 10.34 15.63
CA SER A 17 18.04 11.33 16.50
C SER A 17 17.56 12.54 15.70
N ASN A 18 18.45 13.17 14.94
CA ASN A 18 18.14 14.31 14.08
C ASN A 18 17.03 14.00 13.07
N TYR A 19 16.96 12.75 12.58
CA TYR A 19 15.92 12.36 11.64
C TYR A 19 14.58 12.06 12.31
N PHE A 20 14.56 11.31 13.41
CA PHE A 20 13.31 10.81 14.00
C PHE A 20 12.72 11.68 15.10
N ASP A 21 13.56 12.36 15.89
CA ASP A 21 13.10 13.08 17.08
C ASP A 21 12.34 14.37 16.74
N GLN A 22 12.37 14.81 15.48
CA GLN A 22 11.51 15.89 14.97
C GLN A 22 10.04 15.47 14.81
N PHE A 23 9.74 14.15 14.80
CA PHE A 23 8.38 13.65 14.59
C PHE A 23 7.76 13.16 15.89
N THR A 24 6.61 13.71 16.25
CA THR A 24 5.85 13.26 17.42
C THR A 24 4.71 12.33 17.04
N ARG A 25 4.14 12.51 15.84
CA ARG A 25 3.01 11.75 15.34
C ARG A 25 3.30 11.13 13.97
N ILE A 26 2.64 10.00 13.69
CA ILE A 26 2.81 9.28 12.42
C ILE A 26 2.33 10.08 11.21
N ASP A 27 1.28 10.89 11.34
CA ASP A 27 0.74 11.72 10.27
C ASP A 27 1.73 12.83 9.86
N GLU A 28 2.49 13.39 10.81
CA GLU A 28 3.57 14.35 10.55
C GLU A 28 4.67 13.71 9.70
N TYR A 29 5.17 12.54 10.14
CA TYR A 29 6.17 11.78 9.39
C TYR A 29 5.68 11.44 7.97
N MET A 30 4.46 10.92 7.84
CA MET A 30 3.91 10.55 6.53
C MET A 30 3.67 11.76 5.63
N ARG A 31 3.28 12.92 6.18
CA ARG A 31 3.15 14.17 5.43
C ARG A 31 4.50 14.62 4.90
N ASP A 32 5.54 14.65 5.73
CA ASP A 32 6.90 14.99 5.32
C ASP A 32 7.37 14.11 4.16
N GLN A 33 7.19 12.80 4.27
CA GLN A 33 7.54 11.86 3.20
C GLN A 33 6.73 12.08 1.92
N LYS A 34 5.45 12.46 2.03
CA LYS A 34 4.62 12.77 0.89
C LYS A 34 5.06 14.07 0.20
N MET A 35 5.35 15.11 0.96
CA MET A 35 5.84 16.39 0.44
C MET A 35 7.19 16.24 -0.26
N ALA A 36 8.14 15.53 0.37
CA ALA A 36 9.43 15.24 -0.25
C ALA A 36 9.30 14.47 -1.58
N GLN A 37 8.27 13.62 -1.74
CA GLN A 37 7.97 12.98 -3.01
C GLN A 37 7.41 13.98 -4.04
N ILE A 38 6.46 14.84 -3.64
CA ILE A 38 5.87 15.86 -4.53
C ILE A 38 6.95 16.80 -5.07
N ASP A 39 7.84 17.28 -4.20
CA ASP A 39 8.92 18.22 -4.56
C ASP A 39 9.94 17.60 -5.53
N SER A 40 10.06 16.27 -5.55
CA SER A 40 10.97 15.54 -6.44
C SER A 40 10.42 15.33 -7.86
N ILE A 41 9.14 15.62 -8.10
CA ILE A 41 8.46 15.40 -9.38
C ILE A 41 8.27 16.76 -10.07
N PRO A 42 8.67 16.92 -11.34
CA PRO A 42 8.39 18.15 -12.09
C PRO A 42 6.90 18.45 -12.09
N GLN A 43 6.51 19.65 -11.70
CA GLN A 43 5.10 20.04 -11.69
C GLN A 43 4.59 20.23 -13.12
N SER A 44 3.44 19.64 -13.42
CA SER A 44 2.68 20.01 -14.60
C SER A 44 2.13 21.43 -14.44
N LEU A 45 2.14 22.20 -15.53
CA LEU A 45 1.47 23.50 -15.57
C LEU A 45 -0.04 23.32 -15.30
N PRO A 46 -0.73 24.34 -14.74
CA PRO A 46 -2.19 24.29 -14.54
C PRO A 46 -2.92 23.94 -15.84
N GLY A 47 -3.78 22.93 -15.82
CA GLY A 47 -4.51 22.44 -17.01
C GLY A 47 -3.69 21.60 -18.00
N MET A 48 -2.40 21.36 -17.72
CA MET A 48 -1.52 20.43 -18.45
C MET A 48 -1.21 19.17 -17.62
N GLY A 49 -1.92 18.98 -16.51
CA GLY A 49 -1.81 17.81 -15.64
C GLY A 49 -2.90 16.77 -15.94
N PHE A 50 -2.79 15.63 -15.27
CA PHE A 50 -3.83 14.59 -15.26
C PHE A 50 -4.97 14.88 -14.26
N ASP A 51 -5.01 16.08 -13.67
CA ASP A 51 -6.09 16.52 -12.78
C ASP A 51 -7.42 16.58 -13.53
N ALA A 52 -7.39 17.10 -14.76
CA ALA A 52 -8.53 17.09 -15.66
C ALA A 52 -8.95 15.67 -16.09
N ASP A 53 -8.15 14.63 -15.86
CA ASP A 53 -8.53 13.24 -16.17
C ASP A 53 -9.20 12.53 -14.97
N MET A 54 -9.23 13.16 -13.79
CA MET A 54 -9.91 12.61 -12.61
C MET A 54 -11.40 12.91 -12.62
N PHE A 55 -12.20 11.99 -12.09
CA PHE A 55 -13.64 12.16 -12.00
C PHE A 55 -14.01 13.33 -11.09
N ASP A 56 -14.73 14.30 -11.65
CA ASP A 56 -15.09 15.60 -11.06
C ASP A 56 -16.60 15.94 -11.13
N ASP A 57 -17.42 15.14 -11.83
CA ASP A 57 -18.88 15.29 -11.83
C ASP A 57 -19.54 14.57 -10.65
N PHE A 58 -19.49 15.21 -9.47
CA PHE A 58 -20.07 14.65 -8.25
C PHE A 58 -21.60 14.70 -8.18
N THR A 59 -22.28 15.18 -9.24
CA THR A 59 -23.73 15.18 -9.33
C THR A 59 -24.29 13.88 -9.91
N MET A 60 -23.47 13.11 -10.63
CA MET A 60 -23.83 11.84 -11.24
C MET A 60 -24.22 10.79 -10.18
N SER A 61 -25.37 10.15 -10.37
CA SER A 61 -25.80 9.01 -9.56
C SER A 61 -24.95 7.77 -9.90
N PRO A 62 -24.58 6.93 -8.93
CA PRO A 62 -23.96 5.64 -9.22
C PRO A 62 -24.79 4.75 -10.13
N GLU A 63 -26.11 4.91 -10.18
CA GLU A 63 -26.98 4.14 -11.09
C GLU A 63 -26.69 4.45 -12.56
N ASP A 64 -26.22 5.67 -12.85
CA ASP A 64 -25.95 6.13 -14.22
C ASP A 64 -24.51 5.84 -14.67
N MET A 65 -23.62 5.39 -13.78
CA MET A 65 -22.21 5.20 -14.11
C MET A 65 -21.97 3.95 -14.96
N ASP A 66 -21.16 4.08 -16.02
CA ASP A 66 -20.66 2.94 -16.79
C ASP A 66 -19.15 2.79 -16.57
N LEU A 67 -18.73 1.72 -15.89
CA LEU A 67 -17.37 1.55 -15.39
C LEU A 67 -16.59 0.51 -16.18
N GLU A 68 -15.37 0.85 -16.54
CA GLU A 68 -14.42 -0.08 -17.17
C GLU A 68 -13.09 -0.15 -16.43
N VAL A 69 -12.48 -1.34 -16.47
CA VAL A 69 -11.12 -1.57 -15.97
C VAL A 69 -10.19 -1.64 -17.16
N LEU A 70 -9.12 -0.83 -17.15
CA LEU A 70 -8.13 -0.78 -18.21
C LEU A 70 -6.70 -0.81 -17.68
N GLU A 71 -5.77 -1.26 -18.52
CA GLU A 71 -4.33 -1.17 -18.25
C GLU A 71 -3.80 0.12 -18.89
N LEU A 72 -3.09 0.92 -18.10
CA LEU A 72 -2.45 2.15 -18.54
C LEU A 72 -0.96 1.92 -18.76
N ASP A 73 -0.33 2.80 -19.55
CA ASP A 73 1.12 2.89 -19.57
C ASP A 73 1.65 3.34 -18.19
N ASN A 74 2.93 3.02 -17.93
CA ASN A 74 3.53 3.30 -16.63
C ASN A 74 3.56 4.80 -16.30
N HIS A 75 3.85 5.66 -17.28
CA HIS A 75 4.02 7.08 -17.04
C HIS A 75 2.70 7.73 -16.60
N THR A 76 1.62 7.49 -17.35
CA THR A 76 0.29 7.97 -17.00
C THR A 76 -0.13 7.45 -15.63
N TRP A 77 -0.02 6.14 -15.39
CA TRP A 77 -0.45 5.55 -14.13
C TRP A 77 0.34 6.09 -12.92
N ASP A 78 1.67 6.17 -13.03
CA ASP A 78 2.54 6.65 -11.95
C ASP A 78 2.32 8.14 -11.65
N THR A 79 2.03 8.94 -12.68
CA THR A 79 1.71 10.36 -12.52
C THR A 79 0.37 10.56 -11.81
N CYS A 80 -0.68 9.88 -12.27
CA CYS A 80 -2.01 9.96 -11.66
C CYS A 80 -2.03 9.50 -10.20
N ILE A 81 -1.39 8.37 -9.86
CA ILE A 81 -1.41 7.87 -8.49
C ILE A 81 -0.67 8.79 -7.52
N ASN A 82 0.44 9.42 -7.96
CA ASN A 82 1.19 10.36 -7.14
C ASN A 82 0.39 11.62 -6.87
N MET A 83 -0.51 12.00 -7.78
CA MET A 83 -1.41 13.14 -7.61
C MET A 83 -2.50 12.88 -6.55
N ILE A 84 -3.05 11.67 -6.45
CA ILE A 84 -4.23 11.43 -5.58
C ILE A 84 -3.91 10.67 -4.28
N SER A 85 -2.84 9.87 -4.24
CA SER A 85 -2.52 9.03 -3.08
C SER A 85 -1.96 9.85 -1.91
N SER A 86 -2.49 9.65 -0.71
CA SER A 86 -1.95 10.23 0.52
C SER A 86 -0.67 9.56 1.03
N HIS A 87 -0.21 8.49 0.38
CA HIS A 87 1.03 7.80 0.71
C HIS A 87 2.04 7.91 -0.42
N SER A 88 3.33 7.89 -0.08
CA SER A 88 4.40 7.86 -1.07
C SER A 88 4.35 6.56 -1.87
N ASN A 89 4.27 6.64 -3.20
CA ASN A 89 4.26 5.45 -4.05
C ASN A 89 5.64 5.21 -4.66
N MET A 90 6.19 4.01 -4.45
CA MET A 90 7.41 3.58 -5.14
C MET A 90 7.10 3.26 -6.61
N VAL A 91 7.91 3.77 -7.54
CA VAL A 91 7.71 3.57 -8.99
C VAL A 91 8.30 2.24 -9.46
N SER A 92 9.46 1.85 -8.94
CA SER A 92 10.16 0.61 -9.31
C SER A 92 10.05 -0.41 -8.18
N ILE A 93 9.33 -1.51 -8.43
CA ILE A 93 9.17 -2.62 -7.49
C ILE A 93 9.57 -3.91 -8.21
N PRO A 94 10.51 -4.70 -7.65
CA PRO A 94 10.90 -5.97 -8.25
C PRO A 94 9.78 -7.00 -8.15
N GLY A 95 9.70 -7.89 -9.14
CA GLY A 95 8.72 -8.99 -9.18
C GLY A 95 7.51 -8.70 -10.06
N LYS A 96 6.37 -9.28 -9.71
CA LYS A 96 5.13 -9.08 -10.48
C LYS A 96 4.65 -7.64 -10.36
N ALA A 97 4.12 -7.11 -11.46
CA ALA A 97 3.56 -5.77 -11.54
C ALA A 97 2.42 -5.73 -12.57
N LEU A 98 1.20 -5.49 -12.08
CA LEU A 98 0.05 -5.16 -12.91
C LEU A 98 -0.53 -3.84 -12.38
N LYS A 99 -0.64 -2.85 -13.27
CA LYS A 99 -1.21 -1.54 -12.98
C LYS A 99 -2.51 -1.41 -13.75
N LEU A 100 -3.60 -1.13 -13.06
CA LEU A 100 -4.91 -0.95 -13.65
C LEU A 100 -5.50 0.39 -13.20
N ALA A 101 -6.35 0.96 -14.04
CA ALA A 101 -7.21 2.08 -13.70
C ALA A 101 -8.67 1.69 -13.90
N VAL A 102 -9.55 2.37 -13.19
CA VAL A 102 -11.00 2.28 -13.40
C VAL A 102 -11.48 3.61 -13.92
N LYS A 103 -12.27 3.57 -15.00
CA LYS A 103 -12.74 4.75 -15.73
C LYS A 103 -14.25 4.74 -15.81
N GLU A 104 -14.87 5.91 -15.65
CA GLU A 104 -16.28 6.13 -15.96
C GLU A 104 -16.37 6.57 -17.43
N LYS A 105 -17.11 5.81 -18.24
CA LYS A 105 -17.07 5.90 -19.70
C LYS A 105 -17.84 7.08 -20.26
N LYS A 106 -18.88 7.57 -19.58
CA LYS A 106 -19.71 8.69 -20.08
C LYS A 106 -18.95 10.02 -19.98
N THR A 107 -18.23 10.22 -18.88
CA THR A 107 -17.38 11.39 -18.61
C THR A 107 -15.95 11.20 -19.11
N ASN A 108 -15.55 9.96 -19.39
CA ASN A 108 -14.20 9.59 -19.80
C ASN A 108 -13.14 9.94 -18.73
N LYS A 109 -13.50 9.87 -17.44
CA LYS A 109 -12.64 10.22 -16.31
C LYS A 109 -12.25 9.02 -15.45
N PHE A 110 -11.08 9.06 -14.83
CA PHE A 110 -10.62 8.05 -13.89
C PHE A 110 -11.30 8.20 -12.52
N VAL A 111 -11.80 7.09 -11.99
CA VAL A 111 -12.39 7.01 -10.63
C VAL A 111 -11.41 6.39 -9.63
N GLY A 112 -10.33 5.77 -10.10
CA GLY A 112 -9.31 5.22 -9.22
C GLY A 112 -8.31 4.28 -9.88
N PHE A 113 -7.29 3.90 -9.10
CA PHE A 113 -6.12 3.17 -9.57
C PHE A 113 -5.82 1.97 -8.66
N MET A 114 -5.38 0.88 -9.29
CA MET A 114 -5.04 -0.38 -8.65
C MET A 114 -3.64 -0.84 -9.06
N ARG A 115 -2.86 -1.37 -8.12
CA ARG A 115 -1.58 -2.02 -8.40
C ARG A 115 -1.46 -3.33 -7.67
N PHE A 116 -1.08 -4.36 -8.42
CA PHE A 116 -0.82 -5.70 -7.92
C PHE A 116 0.66 -6.00 -7.99
N GLY A 117 1.16 -6.75 -7.02
CA GLY A 117 2.52 -7.25 -7.04
C GLY A 117 2.71 -8.51 -6.23
N SER A 118 3.95 -9.02 -6.26
CA SER A 118 4.32 -10.19 -5.49
C SER A 118 4.06 -9.97 -3.99
N PRO A 119 3.39 -10.90 -3.29
CA PRO A 119 3.18 -10.85 -1.86
C PRO A 119 4.44 -10.60 -1.03
N VAL A 120 4.28 -9.96 0.13
CA VAL A 120 5.38 -9.80 1.08
C VAL A 120 5.74 -11.15 1.71
N ILE A 121 7.05 -11.37 1.94
CA ILE A 121 7.62 -12.66 2.38
C ILE A 121 6.97 -13.16 3.67
N ASN A 122 6.78 -12.28 4.66
CA ASN A 122 6.25 -12.67 5.96
C ASN A 122 5.05 -11.79 6.36
N MET A 123 3.96 -12.44 6.75
CA MET A 123 2.71 -11.80 7.17
C MET A 123 2.05 -12.69 8.23
N LYS A 124 2.16 -12.31 9.51
CA LYS A 124 1.62 -13.11 10.62
C LYS A 124 0.15 -13.54 10.47
N PRO A 125 -0.81 -12.64 10.19
CA PRO A 125 -2.21 -13.06 10.06
C PRO A 125 -2.44 -14.04 8.88
N ARG A 126 -1.65 -13.93 7.81
CA ARG A 126 -1.66 -14.92 6.72
C ARG A 126 -1.12 -16.27 7.19
N ASN A 127 0.02 -16.29 7.86
CA ASN A 127 0.64 -17.54 8.29
C ASN A 127 -0.29 -18.28 9.27
N GLN A 128 -0.97 -17.55 10.15
CA GLN A 128 -2.01 -18.10 11.03
C GLN A 128 -3.20 -18.67 10.23
N LEU A 129 -3.64 -17.99 9.17
CA LEU A 129 -4.70 -18.47 8.28
C LEU A 129 -4.30 -19.76 7.53
N LEU A 130 -3.06 -19.83 7.05
CA LEU A 130 -2.56 -20.97 6.28
C LEU A 130 -2.15 -22.15 7.18
N GLY A 131 -1.93 -21.90 8.48
CA GLY A 131 -1.44 -22.89 9.45
C GLY A 131 0.09 -23.04 9.47
N ASN A 132 0.80 -22.36 8.56
CA ASN A 132 2.25 -22.42 8.40
C ASN A 132 2.78 -21.16 7.71
N VAL A 133 4.11 -20.99 7.71
CA VAL A 133 4.77 -20.08 6.77
C VAL A 133 4.70 -20.73 5.39
N PRO A 134 4.15 -20.05 4.37
CA PRO A 134 4.02 -20.66 3.04
C PRO A 134 5.38 -20.81 2.36
N GLU A 135 5.55 -21.89 1.60
CA GLU A 135 6.71 -22.09 0.73
C GLU A 135 6.67 -21.06 -0.42
N LEU A 136 7.76 -20.32 -0.61
CA LEU A 136 7.77 -19.11 -1.43
C LEU A 136 7.55 -19.36 -2.91
N VAL A 137 8.03 -20.48 -3.46
CA VAL A 137 7.88 -20.82 -4.88
C VAL A 137 6.42 -21.06 -5.21
N ASN A 138 5.73 -21.89 -4.43
CA ASN A 138 4.30 -22.16 -4.60
C ASN A 138 3.45 -20.93 -4.28
N PHE A 139 3.78 -20.21 -3.20
CA PHE A 139 3.04 -19.02 -2.79
C PHE A 139 3.07 -17.93 -3.86
N ASN A 140 4.24 -17.71 -4.48
CA ASN A 140 4.37 -16.75 -5.56
C ASN A 140 3.53 -17.15 -6.79
N LYS A 141 3.21 -18.44 -7.00
CA LYS A 141 2.36 -18.89 -8.12
C LYS A 141 0.86 -18.86 -7.80
N THR A 142 0.47 -18.77 -6.54
CA THR A 142 -0.92 -18.95 -6.08
C THR A 142 -1.51 -17.72 -5.41
N ALA A 143 -0.68 -16.73 -5.07
CA ALA A 143 -1.12 -15.50 -4.41
C ALA A 143 -0.63 -14.21 -5.09
N ILE A 144 -1.42 -13.15 -4.96
CA ILE A 144 -1.05 -11.79 -5.38
C ILE A 144 -1.45 -10.78 -4.30
N MET A 145 -0.69 -9.69 -4.18
CA MET A 145 -0.99 -8.61 -3.24
C MET A 145 -1.43 -7.33 -3.95
N GLY A 146 -2.54 -6.74 -3.50
CA GLY A 146 -2.95 -5.39 -3.86
C GLY A 146 -2.18 -4.35 -3.04
N PHE A 147 -1.24 -3.64 -3.68
CA PHE A 147 -0.40 -2.61 -3.05
C PHE A 147 -0.99 -1.22 -3.16
N VAL A 148 -1.78 -0.96 -4.20
CA VAL A 148 -2.48 0.31 -4.42
C VAL A 148 -3.92 -0.02 -4.72
N ILE A 149 -4.84 0.58 -3.97
CA ILE A 149 -6.30 0.49 -4.12
C ILE A 149 -6.83 1.88 -3.74
N VAL A 150 -6.61 2.84 -4.62
CA VAL A 150 -6.77 4.27 -4.30
C VAL A 150 -7.82 4.88 -5.23
N PRO A 151 -9.02 5.20 -4.72
CA PRO A 151 -9.99 5.97 -5.49
C PRO A 151 -9.58 7.43 -5.59
N THR A 152 -10.04 8.12 -6.62
CA THR A 152 -10.05 9.59 -6.60
C THR A 152 -10.92 10.06 -5.44
N GLN A 153 -10.66 11.27 -4.95
CA GLN A 153 -11.46 11.85 -3.87
C GLN A 153 -12.09 13.14 -4.35
N PRO A 154 -13.37 13.39 -4.04
CA PRO A 154 -14.21 12.67 -3.08
C PRO A 154 -14.93 11.41 -3.60
N PHE A 155 -14.57 10.84 -4.77
CA PHE A 155 -15.24 9.62 -5.26
C PHE A 155 -15.21 8.46 -4.25
N GLY A 156 -14.07 8.27 -3.58
CA GLY A 156 -13.93 7.32 -2.47
C GLY A 156 -14.93 7.55 -1.33
N TYR A 157 -15.15 8.81 -0.94
CA TYR A 157 -16.06 9.21 0.14
C TYR A 157 -17.54 9.16 -0.26
N ASN A 158 -17.88 9.75 -1.41
CA ASN A 158 -19.25 9.90 -1.91
C ASN A 158 -19.83 8.56 -2.38
N TYR A 159 -19.01 7.74 -3.07
CA TYR A 159 -19.50 6.57 -3.80
C TYR A 159 -18.90 5.24 -3.33
N LEU A 160 -18.24 5.19 -2.17
CA LEU A 160 -17.56 3.97 -1.71
C LEU A 160 -16.49 3.47 -2.69
N GLY A 161 -15.79 4.38 -3.38
CA GLY A 161 -14.80 4.02 -4.42
C GLY A 161 -13.72 3.06 -3.95
N GLY A 162 -13.29 3.13 -2.69
CA GLY A 162 -12.34 2.16 -2.12
C GLY A 162 -12.86 0.73 -2.13
N LYS A 163 -14.18 0.54 -1.93
CA LYS A 163 -14.83 -0.78 -2.00
C LYS A 163 -14.99 -1.26 -3.44
N LEU A 164 -15.28 -0.37 -4.38
CA LEU A 164 -15.31 -0.69 -5.82
C LEU A 164 -13.96 -1.27 -6.26
N LEU A 165 -12.88 -0.53 -6.01
CA LEU A 165 -11.53 -0.93 -6.43
C LEU A 165 -11.12 -2.23 -5.74
N ALA A 166 -11.35 -2.36 -4.42
CA ALA A 166 -11.03 -3.59 -3.70
C ALA A 166 -11.85 -4.79 -4.19
N ALA A 167 -13.10 -4.58 -4.61
CA ALA A 167 -13.93 -5.61 -5.22
C ALA A 167 -13.32 -6.04 -6.55
N LEU A 168 -13.02 -5.10 -7.45
CA LEU A 168 -12.41 -5.37 -8.74
C LEU A 168 -11.05 -6.05 -8.62
N CYS A 169 -10.25 -5.75 -7.59
CA CYS A 169 -9.04 -6.52 -7.29
C CYS A 169 -9.30 -8.01 -7.05
N CYS A 170 -10.47 -8.36 -6.54
CA CYS A 170 -10.90 -9.74 -6.28
C CYS A 170 -11.62 -10.36 -7.49
N SER A 171 -11.61 -9.74 -8.67
CA SER A 171 -12.39 -10.25 -9.80
C SER A 171 -11.72 -11.39 -10.55
N HIS A 172 -12.53 -12.24 -11.18
CA HIS A 172 -12.04 -13.30 -12.06
C HIS A 172 -11.29 -12.73 -13.26
N GLU A 173 -11.69 -11.58 -13.79
CA GLU A 173 -11.01 -10.92 -14.91
C GLU A 173 -9.59 -10.51 -14.53
N VAL A 174 -9.40 -9.93 -13.34
CA VAL A 174 -8.06 -9.62 -12.81
C VAL A 174 -7.27 -10.90 -12.57
N ARG A 175 -7.92 -11.93 -12.00
CA ARG A 175 -7.31 -13.24 -11.76
C ARG A 175 -6.78 -13.87 -13.05
N GLU A 176 -7.60 -13.94 -14.09
CA GLU A 176 -7.22 -14.49 -15.39
C GLU A 176 -6.13 -13.66 -16.08
N LYS A 177 -6.17 -12.33 -15.94
CA LYS A 177 -5.13 -11.44 -16.47
C LYS A 177 -3.77 -11.73 -15.83
N LEU A 178 -3.73 -11.93 -14.51
CA LEU A 178 -2.52 -12.29 -13.78
C LEU A 178 -2.04 -13.71 -14.10
N ASN A 179 -2.97 -14.68 -14.20
CA ASN A 179 -2.67 -16.05 -14.62
C ASN A 179 -2.01 -16.06 -16.00
N LYS A 180 -2.59 -15.36 -16.98
CA LYS A 180 -2.04 -15.25 -18.34
C LYS A 180 -0.68 -14.56 -18.37
N LYS A 181 -0.52 -13.46 -17.61
CA LYS A 181 0.73 -12.68 -17.62
C LYS A 181 1.91 -13.40 -16.97
N TYR A 182 1.65 -14.25 -15.97
CA TYR A 182 2.70 -14.82 -15.12
C TYR A 182 2.69 -16.35 -14.97
N GLY A 183 1.82 -17.06 -15.68
CA GLY A 183 1.68 -18.52 -15.56
C GLY A 183 1.29 -18.96 -14.15
N MET A 184 0.31 -18.28 -13.56
CA MET A 184 -0.14 -18.52 -12.17
C MET A 184 -1.30 -19.51 -12.11
N ASN A 185 -1.47 -20.11 -10.92
CA ASN A 185 -2.72 -20.73 -10.48
C ASN A 185 -3.29 -19.88 -9.33
N LEU A 186 -3.59 -18.62 -9.64
CA LEU A 186 -3.94 -17.62 -8.64
C LEU A 186 -5.25 -18.03 -7.94
N CYS A 187 -5.21 -18.20 -6.62
CA CYS A 187 -6.38 -18.55 -5.81
C CYS A 187 -6.51 -17.69 -4.55
N MET A 188 -5.53 -16.83 -4.27
CA MET A 188 -5.54 -15.95 -3.11
C MET A 188 -5.14 -14.52 -3.47
N PHE A 189 -6.00 -13.56 -3.13
CA PHE A 189 -5.65 -12.14 -3.12
C PHE A 189 -5.45 -11.69 -1.69
N GLU A 190 -4.38 -10.94 -1.43
CA GLU A 190 -4.15 -10.28 -0.14
C GLU A 190 -3.98 -8.77 -0.29
N THR A 191 -4.38 -8.03 0.74
CA THR A 191 -4.04 -6.61 0.87
C THR A 191 -4.02 -6.22 2.34
N THR A 192 -3.54 -5.01 2.62
CA THR A 192 -3.52 -4.45 3.97
C THR A 192 -4.11 -3.06 3.96
N SER A 193 -4.79 -2.67 5.03
CA SER A 193 -5.08 -1.24 5.25
C SER A 193 -3.78 -0.45 5.41
N LEU A 194 -3.80 0.84 5.09
CA LEU A 194 -2.66 1.71 5.37
C LEU A 194 -2.54 1.99 6.87
N TYR A 195 -3.69 2.24 7.51
CA TYR A 195 -3.84 2.44 8.96
C TYR A 195 -4.82 1.42 9.54
N GLY A 196 -4.46 0.74 10.62
CA GLY A 196 -5.22 -0.40 11.16
C GLY A 196 -5.37 -0.40 12.69
N SER A 197 -4.39 0.10 13.44
CA SER A 197 -4.43 0.34 14.89
C SER A 197 -5.01 1.71 15.25
N SER A 198 -4.77 2.72 14.43
CA SER A 198 -5.16 4.12 14.66
C SER A 198 -6.58 4.43 14.19
N LYS A 199 -7.22 3.52 13.43
CA LYS A 199 -8.61 3.66 12.95
C LYS A 199 -9.46 2.45 13.34
N ALA A 200 -10.70 2.71 13.75
CA ALA A 200 -11.67 1.69 14.13
C ALA A 200 -12.14 0.84 12.92
N ALA A 201 -12.10 1.41 11.72
CA ALA A 201 -12.50 0.77 10.49
C ALA A 201 -11.51 1.06 9.34
N SER A 202 -11.56 0.25 8.29
CA SER A 202 -10.89 0.52 7.02
C SER A 202 -11.90 0.61 5.88
N GLN A 203 -11.46 1.11 4.71
CA GLN A 203 -12.29 1.16 3.50
C GLN A 203 -12.81 -0.23 3.05
N TYR A 204 -12.16 -1.31 3.49
CA TYR A 204 -12.49 -2.69 3.13
C TYR A 204 -13.53 -3.35 4.07
N ASP A 205 -13.94 -2.67 5.14
CA ASP A 205 -14.87 -3.26 6.10
C ASP A 205 -16.29 -3.39 5.51
N GLY A 206 -16.94 -4.53 5.79
CA GLY A 206 -18.26 -4.87 5.26
C GLY A 206 -18.26 -5.52 3.87
N MET A 207 -17.10 -5.93 3.34
CA MET A 207 -16.98 -6.56 2.01
C MET A 207 -17.14 -8.09 2.01
N LYS A 208 -17.74 -8.69 3.04
CA LYS A 208 -17.96 -10.15 3.07
C LYS A 208 -19.01 -10.56 2.01
N PRO A 209 -18.84 -11.69 1.31
CA PRO A 209 -17.77 -12.68 1.46
C PRO A 209 -16.48 -12.36 0.66
N MET A 210 -16.51 -11.34 -0.21
CA MET A 210 -15.48 -11.05 -1.21
C MET A 210 -14.11 -10.74 -0.61
N LEU A 211 -14.05 -9.97 0.48
CA LEU A 211 -12.80 -9.59 1.13
C LEU A 211 -12.96 -9.67 2.65
N ARG A 212 -12.07 -10.41 3.31
CA ARG A 212 -12.20 -10.77 4.73
C ARG A 212 -11.00 -10.31 5.55
N ASN A 213 -11.26 -9.59 6.64
CA ASN A 213 -10.25 -9.25 7.64
C ASN A 213 -9.80 -10.53 8.39
N ARG A 214 -8.48 -10.72 8.55
CA ARG A 214 -7.89 -11.83 9.35
C ARG A 214 -6.93 -11.35 10.45
N GLY A 215 -7.07 -10.11 10.90
CA GLY A 215 -6.34 -9.56 12.04
C GLY A 215 -5.35 -8.46 11.66
N LEU A 216 -4.44 -8.17 12.60
CA LEU A 216 -3.46 -7.10 12.47
C LEU A 216 -2.07 -7.67 12.19
N THR A 217 -1.29 -6.95 11.39
CA THR A 217 0.17 -7.15 11.29
C THR A 217 0.83 -6.79 12.62
N ASP A 218 2.07 -7.25 12.83
CA ASP A 218 2.87 -6.82 13.99
C ASP A 218 3.52 -5.46 13.75
N SER A 219 3.95 -5.19 12.51
CA SER A 219 4.60 -3.93 12.10
C SER A 219 5.76 -3.47 12.98
N ASP A 220 6.47 -4.40 13.64
CA ASP A 220 7.60 -4.09 14.53
C ASP A 220 8.90 -3.83 13.75
N PHE A 221 8.93 -2.71 13.06
CA PHE A 221 10.11 -2.19 12.38
C PHE A 221 10.19 -0.68 12.57
N ILE A 222 11.37 -0.09 12.43
CA ILE A 222 11.48 1.36 12.35
C ILE A 222 11.12 1.84 10.94
N PRO A 223 10.47 3.00 10.77
CA PRO A 223 10.30 3.59 9.46
C PRO A 223 11.67 3.77 8.78
N MET A 224 11.66 3.76 7.45
CA MET A 224 12.91 3.89 6.70
C MET A 224 13.37 5.34 6.73
N ILE A 225 14.66 5.59 6.92
CA ILE A 225 15.26 6.90 6.64
C ILE A 225 15.27 7.08 5.12
N HIS A 226 14.76 8.18 4.57
CA HIS A 226 14.68 8.41 3.12
C HIS A 226 15.65 9.50 2.64
N GLY A 227 15.74 9.65 1.31
CA GLY A 227 16.45 10.76 0.68
C GLY A 227 17.95 10.87 1.01
N LYS A 228 18.41 12.13 1.12
CA LYS A 228 19.79 12.51 1.43
C LYS A 228 20.27 11.94 2.78
N PRO A 229 19.51 12.01 3.89
CA PRO A 229 19.93 11.44 5.18
C PRO A 229 20.35 9.97 5.11
N PHE A 230 19.61 9.13 4.38
CA PHE A 230 19.99 7.73 4.20
C PHE A 230 21.27 7.55 3.39
N LYS A 231 21.43 8.33 2.31
CA LYS A 231 22.63 8.27 1.46
C LYS A 231 23.88 8.70 2.23
N ASP A 232 23.77 9.79 2.99
CA ASP A 232 24.87 10.31 3.80
C ASP A 232 25.27 9.30 4.87
N LEU A 233 24.30 8.71 5.59
CA LEU A 233 24.55 7.67 6.58
C LEU A 233 25.21 6.43 5.97
N LEU A 234 24.71 5.96 4.82
CA LEU A 234 25.28 4.81 4.12
C LEU A 234 26.71 5.07 3.70
N ASN A 235 26.96 6.21 3.04
CA ASN A 235 28.29 6.60 2.56
C ASN A 235 29.27 6.75 3.73
N TYR A 236 28.84 7.37 4.83
CA TYR A 236 29.66 7.53 6.03
C TYR A 236 30.11 6.17 6.58
N VAL A 237 29.19 5.21 6.72
CA VAL A 237 29.53 3.89 7.25
C VAL A 237 30.38 3.09 6.26
N GLU A 238 30.04 3.09 4.97
CA GLU A 238 30.82 2.36 3.94
C GLU A 238 32.24 2.95 3.78
N ASP A 239 32.46 4.25 4.01
CA ASP A 239 33.79 4.88 4.06
C ASP A 239 34.68 4.30 5.18
N LYS A 240 34.09 3.96 6.34
CA LYS A 240 34.84 3.45 7.50
C LYS A 240 35.09 1.96 7.46
N ILE A 241 34.09 1.19 7.05
CA ILE A 241 34.13 -0.28 7.18
C ILE A 241 34.00 -1.03 5.85
N GLY A 242 33.88 -0.31 4.74
CA GLY A 242 33.58 -0.88 3.43
C GLY A 242 32.13 -1.34 3.29
N VAL A 243 31.81 -1.93 2.13
CA VAL A 243 30.47 -2.47 1.87
C VAL A 243 30.18 -3.64 2.80
N PHE A 244 29.22 -3.45 3.71
CA PHE A 244 28.85 -4.43 4.75
C PHE A 244 27.55 -5.19 4.42
N ILE A 245 26.77 -4.71 3.43
CA ILE A 245 25.63 -5.44 2.86
C ILE A 245 25.74 -5.41 1.34
N LYS A 246 25.71 -6.59 0.72
CA LYS A 246 25.84 -6.75 -0.73
C LYS A 246 24.82 -5.91 -1.51
N PRO A 247 25.20 -5.30 -2.65
CA PRO A 247 24.30 -4.48 -3.46
C PRO A 247 23.03 -5.19 -3.96
N ASP A 248 23.11 -6.50 -4.20
CA ASP A 248 22.04 -7.35 -4.72
C ASP A 248 21.15 -7.96 -3.61
N ALA A 249 21.42 -7.66 -2.34
CA ALA A 249 20.67 -8.24 -1.23
C ALA A 249 19.20 -7.79 -1.26
N SER A 250 18.29 -8.75 -1.14
CA SER A 250 16.86 -8.45 -0.92
C SER A 250 16.67 -7.59 0.33
N SER A 251 15.79 -6.59 0.24
CA SER A 251 15.55 -5.60 1.32
C SER A 251 16.83 -4.93 1.84
N ARG A 252 17.81 -4.68 0.94
CA ARG A 252 19.14 -4.13 1.27
C ARG A 252 19.08 -2.97 2.26
N LYS A 253 18.22 -1.99 1.97
CA LYS A 253 18.08 -0.78 2.78
C LYS A 253 17.71 -1.09 4.24
N LEU A 254 16.78 -2.03 4.46
CA LEU A 254 16.37 -2.46 5.81
C LEU A 254 17.51 -3.21 6.50
N LYS A 255 18.23 -4.08 5.78
CA LYS A 255 19.39 -4.80 6.31
C LYS A 255 20.52 -3.87 6.72
N ILE A 256 20.80 -2.85 5.90
CA ILE A 256 21.77 -1.77 6.19
C ILE A 256 21.43 -1.09 7.51
N ILE A 257 20.20 -0.58 7.63
CA ILE A 257 19.75 0.14 8.80
C ILE A 257 19.81 -0.74 10.07
N ASN A 258 19.36 -1.98 9.99
CA ASN A 258 19.43 -2.91 11.13
C ASN A 258 20.88 -3.25 11.52
N ALA A 259 21.78 -3.39 10.55
CA ALA A 259 23.19 -3.62 10.82
C ALA A 259 23.83 -2.40 11.51
N ILE A 260 23.54 -1.18 11.04
CA ILE A 260 24.00 0.07 11.68
C ILE A 260 23.48 0.18 13.11
N ILE A 261 22.18 -0.05 13.34
CA ILE A 261 21.60 -0.08 14.70
C ILE A 261 22.32 -1.11 15.58
N GLY A 262 22.59 -2.29 15.02
CA GLY A 262 23.32 -3.35 15.72
C GLY A 262 24.75 -2.96 16.07
N MET A 263 25.44 -2.20 15.22
CA MET A 263 26.78 -1.67 15.50
C MET A 263 26.73 -0.60 16.59
N ILE A 264 25.82 0.37 16.50
CA ILE A 264 25.65 1.42 17.52
C ILE A 264 25.39 0.79 18.90
N LYS A 265 24.45 -0.17 18.98
CA LYS A 265 24.11 -0.85 20.26
C LYS A 265 25.24 -1.66 20.87
N LYS A 266 26.21 -2.10 20.06
CA LYS A 266 27.39 -2.86 20.52
C LYS A 266 28.52 -1.94 20.96
N THR A 267 28.61 -0.75 20.38
CA THR A 267 29.72 0.19 20.62
C THR A 267 29.39 1.22 21.71
N LEU A 268 28.18 1.76 21.75
CA LEU A 268 27.78 2.75 22.76
C LEU A 268 27.39 2.06 24.08
N ASP A 269 27.57 2.78 25.18
CA ASP A 269 27.20 2.37 26.54
C ASP A 269 26.62 3.56 27.34
N GLY A 270 26.18 3.30 28.58
CA GLY A 270 25.67 4.32 29.49
C GLY A 270 24.54 5.17 28.90
N ASP A 271 24.59 6.47 29.21
CA ASP A 271 23.56 7.44 28.82
C ASP A 271 23.41 7.57 27.29
N ASP A 272 24.50 7.45 26.53
CA ASP A 272 24.48 7.56 25.07
C ASP A 272 23.70 6.41 24.43
N LEU A 273 23.92 5.19 24.94
CA LEU A 273 23.18 4.01 24.49
C LEU A 273 21.69 4.12 24.86
N ASP A 274 21.37 4.63 26.04
CA ASP A 274 19.99 4.73 26.51
C ASP A 274 19.21 5.84 25.79
N LYS A 275 19.86 6.95 25.44
CA LYS A 275 19.31 7.95 24.50
C LYS A 275 19.02 7.32 23.14
N PHE A 276 19.97 6.59 22.55
CA PHE A 276 19.77 5.94 21.26
C PHE A 276 18.63 4.91 21.29
N LYS A 277 18.54 4.07 22.34
CA LYS A 277 17.42 3.12 22.52
C LYS A 277 16.08 3.86 22.60
N THR A 278 16.05 5.04 23.23
CA THR A 278 14.86 5.88 23.33
C THR A 278 14.44 6.41 21.95
N THR A 279 15.38 6.98 21.17
CA THR A 279 15.13 7.38 19.76
C THR A 279 14.56 6.23 18.94
N ILE A 280 15.16 5.03 19.01
CA ILE A 280 14.65 3.85 18.27
C ILE A 280 13.26 3.43 18.75
N THR A 281 12.99 3.50 20.06
CA THR A 281 11.68 3.19 20.62
C THR A 281 10.61 4.18 20.16
N ASN A 282 10.95 5.47 20.09
CA ASN A 282 10.06 6.51 19.59
C ASN A 282 9.85 6.38 18.08
N ALA A 283 10.90 6.11 17.30
CA ALA A 283 10.81 5.85 15.87
C ALA A 283 9.87 4.68 15.54
N LYS A 284 9.89 3.59 16.34
CA LYS A 284 8.95 2.47 16.19
C LYS A 284 7.48 2.88 16.40
N LYS A 285 7.18 3.95 17.14
CA LYS A 285 5.81 4.48 17.31
C LYS A 285 5.32 5.24 16.08
N LEU A 286 6.21 5.56 15.14
CA LEU A 286 5.89 6.15 13.84
C LEU A 286 5.52 5.09 12.78
N THR A 287 5.33 3.83 13.19
CA THR A 287 4.73 2.79 12.36
C THR A 287 3.33 2.44 12.84
N GLU A 288 2.65 1.64 12.03
CA GLU A 288 1.23 1.37 12.21
C GLU A 288 0.96 -0.10 11.94
N ARG A 289 0.19 -0.73 12.83
CA ARG A 289 -0.31 -2.08 12.59
C ARG A 289 -1.39 -2.00 11.54
N LYS A 290 -1.27 -2.83 10.51
CA LYS A 290 -2.17 -2.84 9.37
C LYS A 290 -3.19 -3.94 9.52
N ARG A 291 -4.44 -3.69 9.13
CA ARG A 291 -5.46 -4.74 9.03
C ARG A 291 -5.20 -5.55 7.78
N TYR A 292 -5.09 -6.86 7.92
CA TYR A 292 -4.84 -7.76 6.81
C TYR A 292 -6.16 -8.32 6.26
N TYR A 293 -6.30 -8.27 4.94
CA TYR A 293 -7.48 -8.73 4.23
C TYR A 293 -7.12 -9.78 3.18
N VAL A 294 -7.99 -10.78 3.02
CA VAL A 294 -7.82 -11.87 2.07
C VAL A 294 -9.11 -12.13 1.30
N SER A 295 -8.97 -12.41 0.00
CA SER A 295 -10.01 -12.98 -0.84
C SER A 295 -9.56 -14.31 -1.41
N ASN A 296 -10.51 -15.22 -1.61
CA ASN A 296 -10.30 -16.53 -2.22
C ASN A 296 -10.87 -16.62 -3.64
N TYR A 297 -11.37 -15.53 -4.23
CA TYR A 297 -12.05 -15.54 -5.54
C TYR A 297 -13.24 -16.54 -5.62
N GLY A 298 -13.82 -16.92 -4.48
CA GLY A 298 -14.86 -17.95 -4.44
C GLY A 298 -14.33 -19.37 -4.66
N ILE A 299 -13.04 -19.61 -4.42
CA ILE A 299 -12.39 -20.92 -4.44
C ILE A 299 -12.41 -21.51 -3.03
N GLU A 300 -13.02 -22.67 -2.86
CA GLU A 300 -13.23 -23.29 -1.55
C GLU A 300 -11.92 -23.80 -0.94
N ASN A 301 -11.14 -24.54 -1.73
CA ASN A 301 -9.91 -25.21 -1.31
C ASN A 301 -8.63 -24.36 -1.48
N TYR A 302 -8.74 -23.02 -1.51
CA TYR A 302 -7.60 -22.14 -1.79
C TYR A 302 -6.43 -22.32 -0.80
N ILE A 303 -6.69 -22.65 0.47
CA ILE A 303 -5.64 -22.91 1.47
C ILE A 303 -4.81 -24.14 1.08
N ASP A 304 -5.44 -25.20 0.60
CA ASP A 304 -4.74 -26.42 0.18
C ASP A 304 -3.90 -26.18 -1.08
N ILE A 305 -4.39 -25.35 -2.01
CA ILE A 305 -3.63 -24.93 -3.19
C ILE A 305 -2.41 -24.09 -2.80
N VAL A 306 -2.59 -23.09 -1.93
CA VAL A 306 -1.50 -22.24 -1.43
C VAL A 306 -0.45 -23.06 -0.66
N ASN A 307 -0.88 -24.09 0.07
CA ASN A 307 0.01 -25.01 0.77
C ASN A 307 0.57 -26.14 -0.12
N GLY A 308 0.27 -26.16 -1.42
CA GLY A 308 0.85 -27.09 -2.39
C GLY A 308 0.32 -28.52 -2.30
N LYS A 309 -0.83 -28.74 -1.63
CA LYS A 309 -1.44 -30.06 -1.50
C LYS A 309 -2.19 -30.50 -2.77
N THR A 310 -2.64 -29.55 -3.58
CA THR A 310 -3.32 -29.79 -4.85
C THR A 310 -3.18 -28.57 -5.76
N ASN A 311 -3.35 -28.77 -7.07
CA ASN A 311 -3.46 -27.68 -8.04
C ASN A 311 -4.90 -27.49 -8.54
N GLU A 312 -5.80 -28.43 -8.22
CA GLU A 312 -7.18 -28.41 -8.69
C GLU A 312 -8.01 -27.38 -7.93
N ILE A 313 -8.78 -26.58 -8.66
CA ILE A 313 -9.68 -25.57 -8.09
C ILE A 313 -11.06 -26.17 -7.85
N VAL A 314 -11.52 -26.09 -6.60
CA VAL A 314 -12.91 -26.37 -6.23
C VAL A 314 -13.66 -25.06 -6.11
N LYS A 315 -14.65 -24.85 -6.98
CA LYS A 315 -15.49 -23.65 -6.99
C LYS A 315 -16.49 -23.72 -5.84
N ALA A 316 -16.53 -22.68 -5.00
CA ALA A 316 -17.56 -22.53 -3.98
C ALA A 316 -18.91 -22.12 -4.63
N PRO A 317 -20.05 -22.29 -3.92
CA PRO A 317 -21.37 -21.90 -4.45
C PRO A 317 -21.48 -20.43 -4.88
N ASN A 318 -20.62 -19.55 -4.36
CA ASN A 318 -20.59 -18.13 -4.69
C ASN A 318 -19.48 -17.74 -5.68
N PHE A 319 -18.88 -18.70 -6.41
CA PHE A 319 -17.78 -18.45 -7.35
C PHE A 319 -18.13 -17.38 -8.39
N ASP A 320 -19.33 -17.42 -8.96
CA ASP A 320 -19.72 -16.49 -10.03
C ASP A 320 -19.93 -15.05 -9.52
N ARG A 321 -20.09 -14.85 -8.20
CA ARG A 321 -20.17 -13.49 -7.62
C ARG A 321 -18.87 -12.70 -7.73
N TYR A 322 -17.78 -13.31 -8.20
CA TYR A 322 -16.49 -12.65 -8.38
C TYR A 322 -16.23 -12.21 -9.83
N TYR A 323 -17.20 -12.32 -10.74
CA TYR A 323 -17.09 -11.64 -12.04
C TYR A 323 -17.28 -10.13 -11.87
N SER A 324 -16.53 -9.32 -12.62
CA SER A 324 -16.50 -7.86 -12.47
C SER A 324 -17.88 -7.23 -12.61
N ALA A 325 -18.76 -7.77 -13.47
CA ALA A 325 -20.14 -7.33 -13.59
C ALA A 325 -20.92 -7.47 -12.27
N GLU A 326 -20.88 -8.64 -11.63
CA GLU A 326 -21.53 -8.89 -10.33
C GLU A 326 -20.96 -7.98 -9.22
N LEU A 327 -19.66 -7.71 -9.28
CA LEU A 327 -18.96 -6.86 -8.31
C LEU A 327 -19.33 -5.38 -8.47
N ILE A 328 -19.44 -4.91 -9.71
CA ILE A 328 -19.90 -3.56 -10.04
C ILE A 328 -21.36 -3.39 -9.62
N GLU A 329 -22.23 -4.38 -9.89
CA GLU A 329 -23.64 -4.32 -9.46
C GLU A 329 -23.80 -4.33 -7.93
N TRP A 330 -23.03 -5.17 -7.24
CA TRP A 330 -22.96 -5.13 -5.78
C TRP A 330 -22.52 -3.76 -5.27
N TRP A 331 -21.49 -3.17 -5.87
CA TRP A 331 -21.02 -1.85 -5.50
C TRP A 331 -22.08 -0.78 -5.79
N ARG A 332 -22.67 -0.79 -6.98
CA ARG A 332 -23.68 0.18 -7.45
C ARG A 332 -24.82 0.29 -6.45
N LYS A 333 -25.41 -0.85 -6.05
CA LYS A 333 -26.47 -0.90 -5.03
C LYS A 333 -26.08 -0.25 -3.70
N ASN A 334 -24.83 -0.43 -3.24
CA ASN A 334 -24.36 0.16 -1.99
C ASN A 334 -23.99 1.63 -2.14
N ALA A 335 -23.36 1.99 -3.26
CA ALA A 335 -22.95 3.33 -3.61
C ALA A 335 -24.16 4.25 -3.79
N THR A 336 -25.22 3.82 -4.48
CA THR A 336 -26.47 4.59 -4.61
C THR A 336 -27.07 4.92 -3.26
N LYS A 337 -27.19 3.94 -2.36
CA LYS A 337 -27.71 4.17 -0.99
C LYS A 337 -26.85 5.18 -0.22
N ARG A 338 -25.53 5.07 -0.34
CA ARG A 338 -24.57 5.98 0.30
C ARG A 338 -24.71 7.39 -0.26
N TYR A 339 -24.75 7.52 -1.58
CA TYR A 339 -24.85 8.78 -2.32
C TYR A 339 -26.16 9.50 -1.99
N ASN A 340 -27.31 8.83 -2.08
CA ASN A 340 -28.61 9.41 -1.76
C ASN A 340 -28.67 9.89 -0.30
N LYS A 341 -28.17 9.08 0.64
CA LYS A 341 -28.09 9.48 2.05
C LYS A 341 -27.20 10.71 2.27
N LEU A 342 -26.08 10.82 1.56
CA LEU A 342 -25.23 12.01 1.64
C LEU A 342 -25.92 13.23 1.07
N LYS A 343 -26.61 13.07 -0.07
CA LYS A 343 -27.35 14.12 -0.76
C LYS A 343 -28.49 14.66 0.12
N GLU A 344 -29.29 13.78 0.71
CA GLU A 344 -30.36 14.13 1.65
C GLU A 344 -29.85 14.89 2.89
N GLN A 345 -28.61 14.63 3.30
CA GLN A 345 -27.99 15.25 4.47
C GLN A 345 -27.16 16.49 4.14
N ASP A 346 -27.10 16.91 2.87
CA ASP A 346 -26.21 17.97 2.37
C ASP A 346 -24.73 17.75 2.76
N ARG A 347 -24.26 16.51 2.57
CA ARG A 347 -22.91 16.05 2.94
C ARG A 347 -22.10 15.57 1.75
N LEU A 348 -22.58 15.76 0.53
CA LEU A 348 -21.78 15.49 -0.66
C LEU A 348 -20.59 16.45 -0.68
N ARG A 349 -19.40 15.90 -0.91
CA ARG A 349 -18.20 16.70 -1.17
C ARG A 349 -18.06 16.92 -2.66
N ASN A 350 -17.69 18.13 -3.08
CA ASN A 350 -17.61 18.49 -4.50
C ASN A 350 -16.21 18.93 -4.95
N ASP A 351 -15.28 19.13 -4.02
CA ASP A 351 -13.93 19.59 -4.35
C ASP A 351 -13.00 18.41 -4.57
N LEU A 352 -12.44 18.30 -5.79
CA LEU A 352 -11.46 17.28 -6.14
C LEU A 352 -10.20 17.42 -5.27
N GLU A 353 -9.82 16.35 -4.56
CA GLU A 353 -8.64 16.35 -3.70
C GLU A 353 -7.40 15.84 -4.45
N VAL A 354 -6.57 16.77 -4.93
CA VAL A 354 -5.26 16.50 -5.55
C VAL A 354 -4.12 17.05 -4.70
N TRP A 355 -3.02 16.31 -4.63
CA TRP A 355 -1.81 16.72 -3.91
C TRP A 355 -0.97 17.69 -4.74
N THR A 356 -0.81 18.89 -4.20
CA THR A 356 0.01 20.01 -4.66
C THR A 356 0.83 20.52 -3.45
N PRO A 357 1.83 21.40 -3.64
CA PRO A 357 2.61 21.95 -2.54
C PRO A 357 1.77 22.65 -1.47
N ASP A 358 0.66 23.26 -1.88
CA ASP A 358 -0.25 24.01 -1.00
C ASP A 358 -1.42 23.15 -0.48
N SER A 359 -1.44 21.84 -0.77
CA SER A 359 -2.58 20.99 -0.44
C SER A 359 -2.72 20.73 1.06
N ASN A 360 -3.83 21.20 1.63
CA ASN A 360 -4.24 20.90 2.99
C ASN A 360 -5.14 19.65 3.06
N ILE A 361 -4.63 18.51 2.58
CA ILE A 361 -5.39 17.25 2.58
C ILE A 361 -4.96 16.35 3.75
N ASP A 362 -5.91 15.66 4.37
CA ASP A 362 -5.63 14.67 5.40
C ASP A 362 -4.81 13.48 4.88
N ILE A 363 -3.75 13.13 5.61
CA ILE A 363 -2.90 11.96 5.33
C ILE A 363 -3.61 10.65 5.74
N ILE A 364 -4.33 10.68 6.86
CA ILE A 364 -5.05 9.54 7.44
C ILE A 364 -6.56 9.71 7.23
N ARG A 365 -7.03 9.35 6.04
CA ARG A 365 -8.45 9.44 5.63
C ARG A 365 -9.28 8.32 6.25
#